data_AF-A0A0G0GY88-F1
#
_entry.id   AF-A0A0G0GY88-F1
#
_cell.length_a   1.000
_cell.length_b   1.000
_cell.length_c   1.000
_cell.angle_alpha   90.00
_cell.angle_beta   90.00
_cell.angle_gamma   90.00
#
_symmetry.space_group_name_H-M   'P 1'
#
loop_
_entity.id
_entity.type
_entity.pdbx_description
1 polymer ?
#
loop_
_entity_poly.entity_id
_entity_poly.type
_entity_poly.pdbx_seq_one_letter_code
_entity_poly.pdbx_strand_id
1 'polypeptide(L)'
;MPIHQYGFDYLRDNLTNSISGVVQREHHYAIIDEVDSILIDEARTPLIISSEAEESEDLYRKFSGVAGQLVRDEDYTVDEKLKAISLTDRGITKAETFLGLSNIYTEKGIKYVHHLETAVRAKALFYIDKDYVVKNGEIIIVDSFTGRLQPGRRWSEGLHQAIEAKENVKIQKETRAVASITFQNYFRLYKKYAGMTGTAKTSSEEFFKVYGLSVVSVPTNKPPQRKDLNDFIFQTEKGKWMAIVKKVRELNQLGQPVLIGTVSIERNELLSAYLNREGIKHEVLNAKNHEQEGEIIAQAGVKGGVTIATNMAGRGVDIKLGGKEATPEQMQEVRNLGGLFVLGTERHEARRIDNQ
;
A
#
# COMPACT_ATOMS: atom_id res chain seq x y z
N MET A 1 8.48 6.29 16.36
CA MET A 1 7.37 6.91 15.62
C MET A 1 7.46 6.43 14.19
N PRO A 2 6.39 5.89 13.58
CA PRO A 2 6.43 5.39 12.21
C PRO A 2 6.87 6.52 11.25
N ILE A 3 7.80 6.24 10.35
CA ILE A 3 8.38 7.23 9.43
C ILE A 3 7.32 7.92 8.55
N HIS A 4 6.20 7.23 8.31
CA HIS A 4 5.03 7.73 7.59
C HIS A 4 4.40 8.93 8.30
N GLN A 5 4.41 8.95 9.64
CA GLN A 5 3.80 10.03 10.41
C GLN A 5 4.48 11.37 10.15
N TYR A 6 5.80 11.39 10.01
CA TYR A 6 6.54 12.61 9.65
C TYR A 6 6.13 13.15 8.28
N GLY A 7 6.03 12.30 7.26
CA GLY A 7 5.58 12.75 5.95
C GLY A 7 4.11 13.19 5.94
N PHE A 8 3.23 12.51 6.67
CA PHE A 8 1.82 12.89 6.79
C PHE A 8 1.59 14.16 7.63
N ASP A 9 2.37 14.38 8.68
CA ASP A 9 2.39 15.63 9.43
C ASP A 9 2.81 16.79 8.51
N TYR A 10 3.86 16.60 7.71
CA TYR A 10 4.27 17.59 6.71
C TYR A 10 3.15 17.91 5.72
N LEU A 11 2.48 16.89 5.18
CA LEU A 11 1.34 17.12 4.28
C LEU A 11 0.20 17.88 4.98
N ARG A 12 -0.13 17.52 6.23
CA ARG A 12 -1.17 18.20 7.03
C ARG A 12 -0.82 19.65 7.34
N ASP A 13 0.43 19.92 7.67
CA ASP A 13 0.94 21.27 7.95
C ASP A 13 0.84 22.19 6.73
N ASN A 14 0.92 21.64 5.51
CA ASN A 14 0.73 22.39 4.27
C ASN A 14 -0.75 22.50 3.85
N LEU A 15 -1.68 21.85 4.57
CA LEU A 15 -3.12 21.93 4.34
C LEU A 15 -3.87 22.76 5.39
N THR A 16 -3.25 23.05 6.55
CA THR A 16 -3.88 23.86 7.59
C THR A 16 -3.97 25.33 7.20
N ASN A 17 -5.09 25.97 7.49
CA ASN A 17 -5.32 27.41 7.28
C ASN A 17 -4.87 28.27 8.48
N SER A 18 -4.44 27.64 9.58
CA SER A 18 -3.98 28.34 10.79
C SER A 18 -2.59 27.88 11.20
N ILE A 19 -1.76 28.84 11.62
CA ILE A 19 -0.43 28.60 12.20
C ILE A 19 -0.53 27.71 13.44
N SER A 20 -1.61 27.81 14.22
CA SER A 20 -1.82 26.96 15.40
C SER A 20 -2.03 25.48 15.07
N GLY A 21 -2.31 25.15 13.81
CA GLY A 21 -2.47 23.77 13.34
C GLY A 21 -1.18 23.13 12.83
N VAL A 22 -0.07 23.89 12.73
CA VAL A 22 1.22 23.40 12.26
C VAL A 22 1.93 22.66 13.40
N VAL A 23 2.30 21.40 13.19
CA VAL A 23 2.93 20.55 14.22
C VAL A 23 4.45 20.40 14.02
N GLN A 24 4.93 20.48 12.79
CA GLN A 24 6.34 20.39 12.48
C GLN A 24 7.04 21.75 12.57
N ARG A 25 8.37 21.67 12.61
CA ARG A 25 9.28 22.81 12.53
C ARG A 25 10.14 22.62 11.28
N GLU A 26 11.20 23.41 11.16
CA GLU A 26 12.15 23.28 10.07
C GLU A 26 12.87 21.91 10.05
N HIS A 27 12.98 21.31 8.87
CA HIS A 27 13.66 20.05 8.59
C HIS A 27 15.19 20.22 8.67
N HIS A 28 15.75 20.06 9.87
CA HIS A 28 17.18 20.26 10.10
C HIS A 28 18.02 19.01 9.82
N TYR A 29 17.78 17.93 10.57
CA TYR A 29 18.58 16.71 10.49
C TYR A 29 17.72 15.46 10.68
N ALA A 30 17.91 14.46 9.82
CA ALA A 30 17.30 13.14 9.95
C ALA A 30 18.37 12.04 9.99
N ILE A 31 18.19 11.07 10.89
CA ILE A 31 18.90 9.79 10.83
C ILE A 31 17.84 8.72 10.58
N ILE A 32 17.95 8.06 9.44
CA ILE A 32 16.98 7.08 8.96
C ILE A 32 17.49 5.70 9.33
N ASP A 33 16.80 5.04 10.25
CA ASP A 33 17.02 3.62 10.51
C ASP A 33 16.48 2.78 9.36
N GLU A 34 17.12 1.66 9.08
CA GLU A 34 16.77 0.76 7.97
C GLU A 34 16.60 1.50 6.62
N VAL A 35 17.58 2.37 6.32
CA VAL A 35 17.50 3.37 5.25
C VAL A 35 17.25 2.78 3.86
N ASP A 36 17.67 1.54 3.61
CA ASP A 36 17.41 0.80 2.38
C ASP A 36 15.94 0.42 2.24
N SER A 37 15.27 -0.01 3.31
CA SER A 37 13.83 -0.24 3.23
C SER A 37 13.04 1.03 3.02
N ILE A 38 13.43 2.12 3.68
CA ILE A 38 12.66 3.37 3.57
C ILE A 38 12.90 4.07 2.23
N LEU A 39 14.16 4.23 1.84
CA LEU A 39 14.52 5.02 0.66
C LEU A 39 14.54 4.20 -0.63
N ILE A 40 14.53 2.86 -0.59
CA ILE A 40 14.52 2.04 -1.81
C ILE A 40 13.21 1.26 -1.93
N ASP A 41 12.82 0.52 -0.88
CA ASP A 41 11.63 -0.34 -0.96
C ASP A 41 10.32 0.48 -0.86
N GLU A 42 10.18 1.29 0.19
CA GLU A 42 8.97 2.09 0.45
C GLU A 42 8.89 3.35 -0.42
N ALA A 43 10.03 3.85 -0.93
CA ALA A 43 10.07 5.03 -1.78
C ALA A 43 9.29 4.90 -3.10
N ARG A 44 8.91 3.67 -3.48
CA ARG A 44 8.07 3.40 -4.66
C ARG A 44 6.65 3.96 -4.54
N THR A 45 6.11 4.05 -3.31
CA THR A 45 4.74 4.50 -3.07
C THR A 45 4.73 5.89 -2.43
N PRO A 46 4.06 6.89 -3.02
CA PRO A 46 3.94 8.21 -2.42
C PRO A 46 3.03 8.17 -1.18
N LEU A 47 3.27 9.09 -0.25
CA LEU A 47 2.33 9.43 0.81
C LEU A 47 1.23 10.30 0.20
N ILE A 48 -0.03 9.95 0.43
CA ILE A 48 -1.19 10.65 -0.14
C ILE A 48 -2.22 10.89 0.96
N ILE A 49 -2.63 12.15 1.13
CA ILE A 49 -3.84 12.50 1.88
C ILE A 49 -4.97 12.62 0.88
N SER A 50 -5.94 11.72 1.00
CA SER A 50 -7.20 11.79 0.26
C SER A 50 -8.29 12.37 1.15
N SER A 51 -9.12 13.24 0.58
CA SER A 51 -10.39 13.63 1.21
C SER A 51 -11.53 13.09 0.38
N GLU A 52 -12.65 12.80 1.04
CA GLU A 52 -13.91 12.70 0.34
C GLU A 52 -14.22 14.07 -0.26
N ALA A 53 -14.60 14.11 -1.53
CA ALA A 53 -15.17 15.32 -2.09
C ALA A 53 -16.44 15.67 -1.30
N GLU A 54 -16.57 16.92 -0.83
CA GLU A 54 -17.81 17.48 -0.26
C GLU A 54 -18.89 17.69 -1.33
N GLU A 55 -18.96 16.80 -2.32
CA GLU A 55 -20.05 16.80 -3.28
C GLU A 55 -21.20 16.03 -2.66
N SER A 56 -22.30 16.75 -2.44
CA SER A 56 -23.52 16.16 -1.92
C SER A 56 -24.05 15.16 -2.96
N GLU A 57 -24.23 13.91 -2.54
CA GLU A 57 -24.94 12.87 -3.31
C GLU A 57 -26.30 13.39 -3.81
N ASP A 58 -26.92 14.31 -3.07
CA ASP A 58 -28.18 14.95 -3.44
C ASP A 58 -28.06 15.81 -4.69
N LEU A 59 -26.90 16.46 -4.95
CA LEU A 59 -26.70 17.25 -6.17
C LEU A 59 -26.72 16.34 -7.40
N TYR A 60 -25.99 15.23 -7.37
CA TYR A 60 -25.97 14.28 -8.48
C TYR A 60 -27.36 13.70 -8.77
N ARG A 61 -28.13 13.34 -7.74
CA ARG A 61 -29.52 12.89 -7.90
C ARG A 61 -30.43 13.99 -8.44
N LYS A 62 -30.32 15.22 -7.92
CA LYS A 62 -31.12 16.37 -8.37
C LYS A 62 -30.86 16.66 -9.85
N PHE A 63 -29.61 16.76 -10.26
CA PHE A 63 -29.24 17.06 -11.65
C PHE A 63 -29.51 15.91 -12.61
N SER A 64 -29.40 14.65 -12.16
CA SER A 64 -29.87 13.49 -12.92
C SER A 64 -31.38 13.59 -13.22
N GLY A 65 -32.18 13.98 -12.23
CA GLY A 65 -33.61 14.25 -12.40
C GLY A 65 -33.90 15.37 -13.39
N VAL A 66 -33.17 16.49 -13.31
CA VAL A 66 -33.30 17.62 -14.26
C VAL A 66 -32.92 17.19 -15.67
N ALA A 67 -31.76 16.53 -15.85
CA ALA A 67 -31.32 16.03 -17.14
C ALA A 67 -32.35 15.06 -17.73
N GLY A 68 -33.02 14.25 -16.91
CA GLY A 68 -34.14 13.39 -17.31
C GLY A 68 -35.26 14.14 -18.06
N GLN A 69 -35.57 15.39 -17.68
CA GLN A 69 -36.62 16.21 -18.28
C GLN A 69 -36.19 16.97 -19.55
N LEU A 70 -34.90 17.07 -19.83
CA LEU A 70 -34.38 17.78 -21.00
C LEU A 70 -34.47 16.93 -22.27
N VAL A 71 -34.88 17.54 -23.37
CA VAL A 71 -35.09 16.89 -24.68
C VAL A 71 -33.93 17.18 -25.62
N ARG A 72 -33.41 16.14 -26.28
CA ARG A 72 -32.35 16.26 -27.29
C ARG A 72 -32.85 17.10 -28.47
N ASP A 73 -31.97 17.90 -29.04
CA ASP A 73 -32.20 18.81 -30.18
C ASP A 73 -33.15 20.01 -29.90
N GLU A 74 -33.74 20.08 -28.71
CA GLU A 74 -34.50 21.24 -28.23
C GLU A 74 -33.80 21.94 -27.07
N ASP A 75 -33.51 21.18 -26.00
CA ASP A 75 -32.94 21.68 -24.76
C ASP A 75 -31.40 21.53 -24.73
N TYR A 76 -30.84 20.61 -25.54
CA TYR A 76 -29.40 20.44 -25.72
C TYR A 76 -29.08 19.77 -27.06
N THR A 77 -27.90 20.03 -27.60
CA THR A 77 -27.35 19.37 -28.78
C THR A 77 -26.22 18.43 -28.41
N VAL A 78 -25.93 17.46 -29.28
CA VAL A 78 -24.90 16.44 -29.08
C VAL A 78 -23.99 16.40 -30.30
N ASP A 79 -22.69 16.59 -30.09
CA ASP A 79 -21.68 16.27 -31.08
C ASP A 79 -21.15 14.86 -30.79
N GLU A 80 -21.59 13.87 -31.57
CA GLU A 80 -21.19 12.47 -31.39
C GLU A 80 -19.72 12.23 -31.76
N LYS A 81 -19.15 13.05 -32.65
CA LYS A 81 -17.75 12.94 -33.07
C LYS A 81 -16.81 13.43 -31.98
N LEU A 82 -17.18 14.53 -31.32
CA LEU A 82 -16.41 15.09 -30.21
C LEU A 82 -16.82 14.51 -28.85
N LYS A 83 -17.88 13.69 -28.80
CA LYS A 83 -18.51 13.22 -27.55
C LYS A 83 -18.73 14.38 -26.56
N ALA A 84 -19.29 15.46 -27.09
CA ALA A 84 -19.58 16.69 -26.36
C ALA A 84 -21.08 17.02 -26.44
N ILE A 85 -21.59 17.71 -25.42
CA ILE A 85 -22.95 18.24 -25.41
C ILE A 85 -22.86 19.77 -25.35
N SER A 86 -23.89 20.45 -25.83
CA SER A 86 -24.05 21.89 -25.65
C SER A 86 -25.49 22.19 -25.25
N LEU A 87 -25.66 22.86 -24.12
CA LEU A 87 -26.99 23.28 -23.65
C LEU A 87 -27.49 24.45 -24.51
N THR A 88 -28.77 24.45 -24.86
CA THR A 88 -29.41 25.61 -25.50
C THR A 88 -29.91 26.58 -24.43
N ASP A 89 -30.15 27.84 -24.79
CA ASP A 89 -30.74 28.83 -23.87
C ASP A 89 -32.05 28.32 -23.27
N ARG A 90 -32.87 27.66 -24.10
CA ARG A 90 -34.11 27.03 -23.68
C ARG A 90 -33.88 25.93 -22.64
N GLY A 91 -32.86 25.08 -22.83
CA GLY A 91 -32.51 24.04 -21.86
C GLY A 91 -32.02 24.60 -20.53
N ILE A 92 -31.25 25.70 -20.57
CA ILE A 92 -30.80 26.42 -19.37
C ILE A 92 -32.01 26.97 -18.62
N THR A 93 -32.92 27.70 -19.28
CA THR A 93 -34.13 28.26 -18.64
C THR A 93 -35.02 27.17 -18.05
N LYS A 94 -35.15 26.03 -18.73
CA LYS A 94 -35.90 24.89 -18.21
C LYS A 94 -35.24 24.30 -16.97
N ALA A 95 -33.92 24.12 -16.99
CA ALA A 95 -33.17 23.66 -15.82
C ALA A 95 -33.29 24.65 -14.64
N GLU A 96 -33.18 25.95 -14.88
CA GLU A 96 -33.37 27.01 -13.87
C GLU A 96 -34.76 26.93 -13.23
N THR A 97 -35.81 26.76 -14.04
CA THR A 97 -37.18 26.59 -13.56
C THR A 97 -37.34 25.37 -12.67
N PHE A 98 -36.78 24.21 -13.08
CA PHE A 98 -36.80 22.98 -12.28
C PHE A 98 -36.00 23.11 -10.98
N LEU A 99 -34.92 23.89 -10.99
CA LEU A 99 -34.07 24.12 -9.83
C LEU A 99 -34.62 25.22 -8.90
N GLY A 100 -35.61 26.00 -9.36
CA GLY A 100 -36.19 27.15 -8.65
C GLY A 100 -35.22 28.34 -8.58
N LEU A 101 -34.39 28.52 -9.60
CA LEU A 101 -33.37 29.57 -9.68
C LEU A 101 -33.76 30.61 -10.73
N SER A 102 -33.39 31.88 -10.52
CA SER A 102 -33.58 32.92 -11.53
C SER A 102 -32.44 32.97 -12.55
N ASN A 103 -31.22 32.66 -12.12
CA ASN A 103 -30.06 32.51 -13.00
C ASN A 103 -29.05 31.53 -12.38
N ILE A 104 -28.75 30.44 -13.09
CA ILE A 104 -27.86 29.37 -12.60
C ILE A 104 -26.41 29.85 -12.40
N TYR A 105 -25.96 30.79 -13.23
CA TYR A 105 -24.60 31.31 -13.21
C TYR A 105 -24.35 32.26 -12.03
N THR A 106 -25.34 33.07 -11.64
CA THR A 106 -25.17 34.10 -10.61
C THR A 106 -25.56 33.62 -9.21
N GLU A 107 -26.59 32.78 -9.05
CA GLU A 107 -27.06 32.36 -7.72
C GLU A 107 -26.24 31.22 -7.12
N LYS A 108 -25.82 30.25 -7.95
CA LYS A 108 -25.17 29.01 -7.50
C LYS A 108 -23.83 28.73 -8.18
N GLY A 109 -23.48 29.53 -9.19
CA GLY A 109 -22.15 29.58 -9.78
C GLY A 109 -21.77 28.36 -10.64
N ILE A 110 -20.48 28.30 -10.96
CA ILE A 110 -19.85 27.33 -11.89
C ILE A 110 -20.13 25.87 -11.49
N LYS A 111 -20.24 25.58 -10.19
CA LYS A 111 -20.47 24.22 -9.68
C LYS A 111 -21.79 23.62 -10.17
N TYR A 112 -22.87 24.40 -10.18
CA TYR A 112 -24.19 23.93 -10.63
C TYR A 112 -24.22 23.70 -12.14
N VAL A 113 -23.55 24.56 -12.90
CA VAL A 113 -23.39 24.41 -14.34
C VAL A 113 -22.63 23.12 -14.66
N HIS A 114 -21.50 22.88 -13.99
CA HIS A 114 -20.72 21.65 -14.15
C HIS A 114 -21.55 20.38 -13.89
N HIS A 115 -22.33 20.34 -12.80
CA HIS A 115 -23.19 19.18 -12.51
C HIS A 115 -24.32 19.01 -13.54
N LEU A 116 -24.92 20.09 -14.02
CA LEU A 116 -25.94 20.04 -15.07
C LEU A 116 -25.37 19.48 -16.38
N GLU A 117 -24.25 20.04 -16.84
CA GLU A 117 -23.58 19.59 -18.05
C GLU A 117 -23.15 18.12 -17.95
N THR A 118 -22.59 17.73 -16.79
CA THR A 118 -22.16 16.34 -16.54
C THR A 118 -23.34 15.37 -16.51
N ALA A 119 -24.48 15.75 -15.92
CA ALA A 119 -25.69 14.93 -15.91
C ALA A 119 -26.30 14.78 -17.31
N VAL A 120 -26.36 15.86 -18.09
CA VAL A 120 -26.83 15.82 -19.48
C VAL A 120 -25.87 15.00 -20.35
N ARG A 121 -24.56 15.13 -20.16
CA ARG A 121 -23.54 14.33 -20.82
C ARG A 121 -23.72 12.84 -20.50
N ALA A 122 -23.90 12.47 -19.23
CA ALA A 122 -24.16 11.08 -18.81
C ALA A 122 -25.45 10.52 -19.42
N LYS A 123 -26.51 11.34 -19.52
CA LYS A 123 -27.77 10.95 -20.18
C LYS A 123 -27.57 10.74 -21.69
N ALA A 124 -26.92 11.68 -22.36
CA ALA A 124 -26.94 11.81 -23.81
C ALA A 124 -25.88 10.98 -24.54
N LEU A 125 -24.76 10.65 -23.88
CA LEU A 125 -23.59 10.06 -24.56
C LEU A 125 -23.17 8.69 -24.02
N PHE A 126 -23.68 8.25 -22.87
CA PHE A 126 -23.28 7.01 -22.23
C PHE A 126 -24.49 6.10 -22.07
N TYR A 127 -24.44 4.88 -22.59
CA TYR A 127 -25.58 3.97 -22.61
C TYR A 127 -25.25 2.65 -21.91
N ILE A 128 -26.26 2.13 -21.19
CA ILE A 128 -26.21 0.78 -20.61
C ILE A 128 -26.04 -0.26 -21.74
N ASP A 129 -25.28 -1.31 -21.45
CA ASP A 129 -24.90 -2.40 -22.36
C ASP A 129 -24.06 -1.98 -23.58
N LYS A 130 -23.60 -0.72 -23.62
CA LYS A 130 -22.68 -0.21 -24.65
C LYS A 130 -21.43 0.41 -24.04
N ASP A 131 -21.60 1.40 -23.17
CA ASP A 131 -20.49 2.12 -22.53
C ASP A 131 -20.22 1.62 -21.10
N TYR A 132 -21.25 1.09 -20.43
CA TYR A 132 -21.17 0.43 -19.13
C TYR A 132 -22.22 -0.66 -18.97
N VAL A 133 -22.05 -1.49 -17.94
CA VAL A 133 -23.09 -2.38 -17.42
C VAL A 133 -23.30 -2.11 -15.93
N VAL A 134 -24.49 -2.44 -15.42
CA VAL A 134 -24.79 -2.43 -13.98
C VAL A 134 -24.63 -3.84 -13.44
N LYS A 135 -23.71 -4.06 -12.49
CA LYS A 135 -23.48 -5.38 -11.88
C LYS A 135 -23.28 -5.23 -10.38
N ASN A 136 -23.97 -6.05 -9.59
CA ASN A 136 -23.92 -6.01 -8.11
C ASN A 136 -24.22 -4.62 -7.51
N GLY A 137 -25.02 -3.79 -8.20
CA GLY A 137 -25.27 -2.42 -7.76
C GLY A 137 -24.07 -1.49 -7.94
N GLU A 138 -23.20 -1.75 -8.93
CA GLU A 138 -22.08 -0.89 -9.33
C GLU A 138 -22.05 -0.71 -10.85
N ILE A 139 -21.53 0.43 -11.30
CA ILE A 139 -21.29 0.73 -12.72
C ILE A 139 -19.92 0.19 -13.13
N ILE A 140 -19.89 -0.70 -14.13
CA ILE A 140 -18.65 -1.25 -14.68
C ILE A 140 -18.48 -0.77 -16.13
N ILE A 141 -17.36 -0.12 -16.41
CA ILE A 141 -17.05 0.39 -17.76
C ILE A 141 -16.85 -0.77 -18.73
N VAL A 142 -17.45 -0.65 -19.92
CA VAL A 142 -17.26 -1.58 -21.03
C VAL A 142 -16.25 -0.98 -22.00
N ASP A 143 -15.25 -1.76 -22.39
CA ASP A 143 -14.32 -1.39 -23.44
C ASP A 143 -15.02 -1.35 -24.80
N SER A 144 -15.07 -0.17 -25.43
CA SER A 144 -15.77 0.02 -26.71
C SER A 144 -15.22 -0.78 -27.90
N PHE A 145 -13.98 -1.27 -27.83
CA PHE A 145 -13.37 -2.06 -28.90
C PHE A 145 -13.52 -3.57 -28.67
N THR A 146 -13.40 -4.00 -27.41
CA THR A 146 -13.29 -5.43 -27.07
C THR A 146 -14.51 -5.98 -26.35
N GLY A 147 -15.42 -5.13 -25.87
CA GLY A 147 -16.57 -5.51 -25.04
C GLY A 147 -16.18 -6.02 -23.64
N ARG A 148 -14.90 -5.94 -23.26
CA ARG A 148 -14.41 -6.41 -21.96
C ARG A 148 -14.83 -5.46 -20.85
N LEU A 149 -15.22 -6.04 -19.72
CA LEU A 149 -15.51 -5.32 -18.49
C LEU A 149 -14.20 -4.84 -17.85
N GLN A 150 -14.18 -3.58 -17.40
CA GLN A 150 -13.03 -2.94 -16.75
C GLN A 150 -13.35 -2.62 -15.28
N PRO A 151 -13.40 -3.63 -14.39
CA PRO A 151 -13.66 -3.40 -12.97
C PRO A 151 -12.55 -2.54 -12.35
N GLY A 152 -12.94 -1.61 -11.47
CA GLY A 152 -12.04 -0.66 -10.82
C GLY A 152 -11.74 0.62 -11.62
N ARG A 153 -12.05 0.65 -12.92
CA ARG A 153 -11.93 1.87 -13.72
C ARG A 153 -13.15 2.76 -13.51
N ARG A 154 -12.93 4.06 -13.24
CA ARG A 154 -13.97 5.07 -13.11
C ARG A 154 -13.74 6.21 -14.12
N TRP A 155 -14.81 6.90 -14.50
CA TRP A 155 -14.71 8.14 -15.27
C TRP A 155 -14.41 9.31 -14.33
N SER A 156 -13.60 10.26 -14.78
CA SER A 156 -13.20 11.45 -14.01
C SER A 156 -14.23 12.57 -14.09
N GLU A 157 -14.00 13.67 -13.36
CA GLU A 157 -14.77 14.93 -13.41
C GLU A 157 -16.25 14.76 -13.02
N GLY A 158 -16.55 13.86 -12.09
CA GLY A 158 -17.93 13.61 -11.61
C GLY A 158 -18.82 12.80 -12.58
N LEU A 159 -18.31 12.40 -13.74
CA LEU A 159 -19.10 11.68 -14.75
C LEU A 159 -19.55 10.31 -14.27
N HIS A 160 -18.71 9.59 -13.52
CA HIS A 160 -19.06 8.26 -13.03
C HIS A 160 -20.21 8.34 -12.01
N GLN A 161 -20.17 9.35 -11.13
CA GLN A 161 -21.22 9.64 -10.14
C GLN A 161 -22.51 10.08 -10.82
N ALA A 162 -22.43 10.85 -11.91
CA ALA A 162 -23.61 11.20 -12.71
C ALA A 162 -24.25 9.97 -13.37
N ILE A 163 -23.47 8.99 -13.81
CA ILE A 163 -23.98 7.71 -14.35
C ILE A 163 -24.57 6.85 -13.22
N GLU A 164 -23.91 6.76 -12.06
CA GLU A 164 -24.47 6.10 -10.87
C GLU A 164 -25.84 6.71 -10.50
N ALA A 165 -25.96 8.04 -10.53
CA ALA A 165 -27.21 8.76 -10.28
C ALA A 165 -28.27 8.56 -11.37
N LYS A 166 -27.85 8.42 -12.65
CA LYS A 166 -28.73 8.13 -13.79
C LYS A 166 -29.38 6.75 -13.66
N GLU A 167 -28.60 5.75 -13.27
CA GLU A 167 -29.06 4.35 -13.13
C GLU A 167 -29.64 4.05 -11.74
N ASN A 168 -29.79 5.07 -10.90
CA ASN A 168 -30.28 4.96 -9.52
C ASN A 168 -29.47 3.96 -8.66
N VAL A 169 -28.17 3.91 -8.89
CA VAL A 169 -27.19 3.11 -8.14
C VAL A 169 -26.70 3.91 -6.92
N LYS A 170 -26.08 3.24 -5.94
CA LYS A 170 -25.42 3.92 -4.82
C LYS A 170 -24.26 4.76 -5.38
N ILE A 171 -24.35 6.08 -5.20
CA ILE A 171 -23.31 7.02 -5.63
C ILE A 171 -22.13 6.86 -4.70
N GLN A 172 -20.96 6.55 -5.27
CA GLN A 172 -19.73 6.45 -4.50
C GLN A 172 -19.06 7.83 -4.51
N LYS A 173 -18.80 8.38 -3.33
CA LYS A 173 -18.09 9.66 -3.20
C LYS A 173 -16.74 9.56 -3.87
N GLU A 174 -16.39 10.61 -4.63
CA GLU A 174 -15.06 10.69 -5.19
C GLU A 174 -14.04 10.89 -4.06
N THR A 175 -13.07 10.00 -3.96
CA THR A 175 -11.88 10.24 -3.17
C THR A 175 -10.89 11.00 -4.03
N ARG A 176 -10.60 12.25 -3.66
CA ARG A 176 -9.62 13.08 -4.35
C ARG A 176 -8.33 13.15 -3.54
N ALA A 177 -7.18 12.98 -4.20
CA ALA A 177 -5.90 13.28 -3.59
C ALA A 177 -5.77 14.80 -3.38
N VAL A 178 -5.68 15.22 -2.12
CA VAL A 178 -5.57 16.64 -1.73
C VAL A 178 -4.10 17.05 -1.64
N ALA A 179 -3.26 16.16 -1.12
CA ALA A 179 -1.83 16.37 -1.03
C ALA A 179 -1.08 15.06 -1.26
N SER A 180 0.10 15.13 -1.87
CA SER A 180 0.98 13.97 -2.02
C SER A 180 2.46 14.36 -2.00
N ILE A 181 3.29 13.46 -1.46
CA ILE A 181 4.75 13.59 -1.51
C ILE A 181 5.40 12.21 -1.52
N THR A 182 6.50 12.03 -2.25
CA THR A 182 7.31 10.80 -2.20
C THR A 182 8.32 10.87 -1.04
N PHE A 183 8.75 9.73 -0.50
CA PHE A 183 9.84 9.72 0.50
C PHE A 183 11.10 10.42 -0.01
N GLN A 184 11.42 10.24 -1.30
CA GLN A 184 12.53 10.92 -1.93
C GLN A 184 12.45 12.45 -1.81
N ASN A 185 11.30 13.02 -2.15
CA ASN A 185 11.13 14.48 -2.08
C ASN A 185 11.02 14.96 -0.63
N TYR A 186 10.41 14.17 0.26
CA TYR A 186 10.30 14.51 1.67
C TYR A 186 11.67 14.61 2.34
N PHE A 187 12.56 13.61 2.17
CA PHE A 187 13.88 13.65 2.80
C PHE A 187 14.81 14.70 2.21
N ARG A 188 14.59 15.13 0.96
CA ARG A 188 15.30 16.27 0.36
C ARG A 188 14.99 17.61 1.04
N LEU A 189 13.91 17.71 1.82
CA LEU A 189 13.62 18.92 2.60
C LEU A 189 14.60 19.11 3.77
N TYR A 190 15.28 18.05 4.22
CA TYR A 190 16.21 18.14 5.33
C TYR A 190 17.53 18.79 4.92
N LYS A 191 18.01 19.78 5.69
CA LYS A 191 19.35 20.38 5.51
C LYS A 191 20.47 19.34 5.49
N LYS A 192 20.33 18.31 6.32
CA LYS A 192 21.23 17.15 6.35
C LYS A 192 20.40 15.89 6.63
N TYR A 193 20.80 14.77 6.06
CA TYR A 193 20.27 13.48 6.49
C TYR A 193 21.32 12.39 6.33
N ALA A 194 21.17 11.35 7.14
CA ALA A 194 22.01 10.17 7.16
C ALA A 194 21.14 8.94 7.41
N GLY A 195 21.70 7.74 7.27
CA GLY A 195 20.98 6.53 7.60
C GLY A 195 21.88 5.36 7.94
N MET A 196 21.27 4.31 8.49
CA MET A 196 21.93 3.07 8.90
C MET A 196 21.15 1.86 8.37
N THR A 197 21.87 0.79 8.06
CA THR A 197 21.31 -0.50 7.62
C THR A 197 22.44 -1.52 7.51
N GLY A 198 22.11 -2.80 7.60
CA GLY A 198 23.06 -3.89 7.33
C GLY A 198 23.40 -4.08 5.85
N THR A 199 22.59 -3.56 4.92
CA THR A 199 22.62 -4.05 3.53
C THR A 199 22.62 -2.96 2.42
N ALA A 200 23.10 -1.75 2.71
CA ALA A 200 23.14 -0.65 1.72
C ALA A 200 24.17 -0.78 0.59
N LYS A 201 25.21 -1.63 0.73
CA LYS A 201 26.36 -1.61 -0.18
C LYS A 201 26.01 -1.92 -1.63
N THR A 202 25.06 -2.83 -1.86
CA THR A 202 24.59 -3.19 -3.21
C THR A 202 23.80 -2.05 -3.89
N SER A 203 23.17 -1.18 -3.10
CA SER A 203 22.38 -0.04 -3.57
C SER A 203 23.14 1.29 -3.47
N SER A 204 24.48 1.26 -3.32
CA SER A 204 25.26 2.48 -3.08
C SER A 204 25.20 3.49 -4.21
N GLU A 205 25.11 3.02 -5.46
CA GLU A 205 24.99 3.89 -6.63
C GLU A 205 23.65 4.65 -6.64
N GLU A 206 22.56 3.96 -6.29
CA GLU A 206 21.23 4.55 -6.19
C GLU A 206 21.17 5.57 -5.04
N PHE A 207 21.70 5.21 -3.86
CA PHE A 207 21.83 6.14 -2.75
C PHE A 207 22.57 7.43 -3.12
N PHE A 208 23.68 7.30 -3.86
CA PHE A 208 24.44 8.47 -4.27
C PHE A 208 23.71 9.29 -5.33
N LYS A 209 23.20 8.66 -6.39
CA LYS A 209 22.54 9.38 -7.50
C LYS A 209 21.23 10.04 -7.10
N VAL A 210 20.42 9.36 -6.30
CA VAL A 210 19.06 9.79 -5.97
C VAL A 210 19.05 10.69 -4.73
N TYR A 211 19.88 10.36 -3.74
CA TYR A 211 19.87 11.00 -2.41
C TYR A 211 21.18 11.73 -2.07
N GLY A 212 22.24 11.62 -2.87
CA GLY A 212 23.55 12.18 -2.50
C GLY A 212 24.17 11.50 -1.27
N LEU A 213 23.68 10.32 -0.88
CA LEU A 213 24.17 9.58 0.28
C LEU A 213 25.30 8.64 -0.13
N SER A 214 26.47 8.81 0.52
CA SER A 214 27.60 7.91 0.35
C SER A 214 27.49 6.72 1.32
N VAL A 215 27.67 5.51 0.82
CA VAL A 215 27.61 4.29 1.65
C VAL A 215 29.00 3.90 2.12
N VAL A 216 29.19 3.88 3.44
CA VAL A 216 30.42 3.44 4.11
C VAL A 216 30.15 2.13 4.84
N SER A 217 30.94 1.09 4.54
CA SER A 217 30.88 -0.18 5.25
C SER A 217 31.69 -0.09 6.54
N VAL A 218 31.01 -0.13 7.69
CA VAL A 218 31.66 -0.17 9.01
C VAL A 218 32.09 -1.61 9.30
N PRO A 219 33.35 -1.87 9.70
CA PRO A 219 33.80 -3.21 10.08
C PRO A 219 32.99 -3.77 11.26
N THR A 220 32.73 -5.08 11.22
CA THR A 220 32.06 -5.78 12.32
C THR A 220 32.96 -5.86 13.55
N ASN A 221 32.37 -5.77 14.75
CA ASN A 221 33.10 -5.91 16.03
C ASN A 221 33.85 -7.26 16.15
N LYS A 222 33.28 -8.33 15.57
CA LYS A 222 33.91 -9.65 15.46
C LYS A 222 33.82 -10.16 14.02
N PRO A 223 34.82 -10.90 13.52
CA PRO A 223 34.73 -11.52 12.20
C PRO A 223 33.53 -12.49 12.12
N PRO A 224 32.76 -12.48 11.02
CA PRO A 224 31.62 -13.38 10.85
C PRO A 224 32.09 -14.83 10.72
N GLN A 225 31.47 -15.72 11.48
CA GLN A 225 31.69 -17.18 11.41
C GLN A 225 30.47 -17.93 10.86
N ARG A 226 29.44 -17.20 10.42
CA ARG A 226 28.23 -17.75 9.80
C ARG A 226 28.60 -18.51 8.53
N LYS A 227 28.00 -19.68 8.34
CA LYS A 227 28.16 -20.48 7.12
C LYS A 227 26.95 -20.28 6.22
N ASP A 228 27.15 -19.59 5.12
CA ASP A 228 26.11 -19.40 4.10
C ASP A 228 26.12 -20.60 3.16
N LEU A 229 25.03 -21.36 3.17
CA LEU A 229 24.86 -22.55 2.34
C LEU A 229 24.23 -22.19 0.99
N ASN A 230 24.44 -23.04 -0.02
CA ASN A 230 23.81 -22.87 -1.33
C ASN A 230 22.32 -23.19 -1.28
N ASP A 231 21.57 -22.61 -2.22
CA ASP A 231 20.14 -22.88 -2.40
C ASP A 231 19.88 -24.35 -2.74
N PHE A 232 18.87 -24.93 -2.10
CA PHE A 232 18.30 -26.21 -2.52
C PHE A 232 17.07 -25.98 -3.39
N ILE A 233 17.16 -26.35 -4.67
CA ILE A 233 16.12 -26.12 -5.67
C ILE A 233 15.28 -27.39 -5.83
N PHE A 234 13.96 -27.25 -5.73
CA PHE A 234 13.00 -28.35 -5.85
C PHE A 234 12.08 -28.15 -7.05
N GLN A 235 11.74 -29.25 -7.73
CA GLN A 235 10.84 -29.22 -8.88
C GLN A 235 9.39 -28.89 -8.53
N THR A 236 8.95 -29.28 -7.32
CA THR A 236 7.57 -29.08 -6.87
C THR A 236 7.53 -28.38 -5.53
N GLU A 237 6.50 -27.55 -5.34
CA GLU A 237 6.29 -26.83 -4.09
C GLU A 237 6.05 -27.80 -2.92
N LYS A 238 5.26 -28.86 -3.15
CA LYS A 238 5.05 -29.92 -2.15
C LYS A 238 6.37 -30.60 -1.74
N GLY A 239 7.23 -30.90 -2.71
CA GLY A 239 8.56 -31.48 -2.44
C GLY A 239 9.44 -30.54 -1.60
N LYS A 240 9.42 -29.24 -1.92
CA LYS A 240 10.09 -28.19 -1.14
C LYS A 240 9.60 -28.18 0.31
N TRP A 241 8.29 -28.11 0.54
CA TRP A 241 7.71 -28.06 1.89
C TRP A 241 8.06 -29.29 2.72
N MET A 242 7.97 -30.49 2.13
CA MET A 242 8.36 -31.73 2.82
C MET A 242 9.85 -31.75 3.19
N ALA A 243 10.73 -31.25 2.30
CA ALA A 243 12.16 -31.17 2.57
C ALA A 243 12.49 -30.18 3.69
N ILE A 244 11.82 -29.01 3.70
CA ILE A 244 11.94 -28.02 4.78
C ILE A 244 11.54 -28.64 6.11
N VAL A 245 10.36 -29.26 6.19
CA VAL A 245 9.83 -29.86 7.41
C VAL A 245 10.73 -30.99 7.92
N LYS A 246 11.26 -31.81 7.01
CA LYS A 246 12.25 -32.84 7.35
C LYS A 246 13.50 -32.21 7.98
N LYS A 247 14.04 -31.15 7.38
CA LYS A 247 15.23 -30.47 7.88
C LYS A 247 14.99 -29.83 9.25
N VAL A 248 13.85 -29.16 9.42
CA VAL A 248 13.45 -28.56 10.70
C VAL A 248 13.32 -29.63 11.78
N ARG A 249 12.75 -30.80 11.47
CA ARG A 249 12.68 -31.93 12.41
C ARG A 249 14.05 -32.39 12.87
N GLU A 250 14.98 -32.60 11.93
CA GLU A 250 16.36 -33.02 12.24
C GLU A 250 17.02 -32.02 13.20
N LEU A 251 16.90 -30.71 12.92
CA LEU A 251 17.48 -29.65 13.74
C LEU A 251 16.81 -29.54 15.12
N ASN A 252 15.48 -29.64 15.16
CA ASN A 252 14.69 -29.58 16.38
C ASN A 252 15.02 -30.77 17.32
N GLN A 253 15.20 -31.97 16.77
CA GLN A 253 15.63 -33.16 17.54
C GLN A 253 17.04 -33.00 18.13
N LEU A 254 17.94 -32.32 17.42
CA LEU A 254 19.27 -31.96 17.92
C LEU A 254 19.22 -30.79 18.92
N GLY A 255 18.10 -30.06 18.98
CA GLY A 255 17.91 -28.88 19.82
C GLY A 255 18.46 -27.58 19.22
N GLN A 256 18.85 -27.56 17.95
CA GLN A 256 19.32 -26.33 17.30
C GLN A 256 18.12 -25.41 17.00
N PRO A 257 18.13 -24.13 17.42
CA PRO A 257 17.05 -23.20 17.11
C PRO A 257 16.98 -22.90 15.61
N VAL A 258 15.76 -22.74 15.10
CA VAL A 258 15.50 -22.50 13.67
C VAL A 258 14.60 -21.26 13.49
N LEU A 259 15.08 -20.30 12.70
CA LEU A 259 14.28 -19.21 12.16
C LEU A 259 13.94 -19.50 10.70
N ILE A 260 12.65 -19.50 10.36
CA ILE A 260 12.16 -19.77 9.02
C ILE A 260 11.52 -18.52 8.43
N GLY A 261 12.15 -17.95 7.40
CA GLY A 261 11.66 -16.78 6.69
C GLY A 261 10.77 -17.16 5.51
N THR A 262 9.56 -16.60 5.47
CA THR A 262 8.63 -16.74 4.33
C THR A 262 8.24 -15.39 3.72
N VAL A 263 7.75 -15.43 2.49
CA VAL A 263 7.36 -14.21 1.74
C VAL A 263 5.95 -13.72 2.02
N SER A 264 5.07 -14.51 2.67
CA SER A 264 3.69 -14.08 2.94
C SER A 264 3.04 -14.83 4.10
N ILE A 265 1.99 -14.22 4.66
CA ILE A 265 1.18 -14.80 5.75
C ILE A 265 0.57 -16.14 5.32
N GLU A 266 0.10 -16.25 4.07
CA GLU A 266 -0.47 -17.50 3.56
C GLU A 266 0.56 -18.64 3.58
N ARG A 267 1.82 -18.35 3.22
CA ARG A 267 2.91 -19.32 3.26
C ARG A 267 3.31 -19.69 4.69
N ASN A 268 3.27 -18.73 5.64
CA ASN A 268 3.44 -19.01 7.06
C ASN A 268 2.41 -20.03 7.56
N GLU A 269 1.12 -19.79 7.31
CA GLU A 269 0.04 -20.68 7.73
C GLU A 269 0.15 -22.06 7.07
N LEU A 270 0.50 -22.10 5.78
CA LEU A 270 0.74 -23.35 5.06
C LEU A 270 1.86 -24.17 5.70
N LEU A 271 3.02 -23.54 5.96
CA LEU A 271 4.16 -24.21 6.58
C LEU A 271 3.84 -24.64 8.02
N SER A 272 3.14 -23.79 8.78
CA SER A 272 2.66 -24.12 10.13
C SER A 272 1.84 -25.40 10.13
N ALA A 273 0.92 -25.55 9.17
CA ALA A 273 0.12 -26.78 9.03
C ALA A 273 0.99 -28.02 8.75
N TYR A 274 2.07 -27.89 7.95
CA TYR A 274 2.99 -29.00 7.74
C TYR A 274 3.80 -29.36 9.00
N LEU A 275 4.27 -28.38 9.76
CA LEU A 275 5.01 -28.61 11.01
C LEU A 275 4.12 -29.24 12.09
N ASN A 276 2.86 -28.77 12.21
CA ASN A 276 1.87 -29.30 13.14
C ASN A 276 1.55 -30.78 12.88
N ARG A 277 1.44 -31.19 11.61
CA ARG A 277 1.23 -32.60 11.24
C ARG A 277 2.35 -33.52 11.70
N GLU A 278 3.54 -32.96 11.93
CA GLU A 278 4.74 -33.69 12.32
C GLU A 278 5.08 -33.48 13.80
N GLY A 279 4.17 -32.84 14.56
CA GLY A 279 4.30 -32.63 16.00
C GLY A 279 5.36 -31.61 16.41
N ILE A 280 5.83 -30.76 15.49
CA ILE A 280 6.88 -29.76 15.77
C ILE A 280 6.22 -28.50 16.34
N LYS A 281 6.48 -28.22 17.61
CA LYS A 281 6.07 -26.96 18.25
C LYS A 281 6.82 -25.79 17.63
N HIS A 282 6.10 -24.73 17.28
CA HIS A 282 6.67 -23.55 16.66
C HIS A 282 5.78 -22.32 16.91
N GLU A 283 6.38 -21.14 16.75
CA GLU A 283 5.70 -19.84 16.81
C GLU A 283 5.60 -19.23 15.42
N VAL A 284 4.54 -18.45 15.16
CA VAL A 284 4.28 -17.82 13.85
C VAL A 284 4.14 -16.31 14.01
N LEU A 285 4.94 -15.55 13.25
CA LEU A 285 4.97 -14.09 13.26
C LEU A 285 4.49 -13.52 11.92
N ASN A 286 3.34 -12.84 11.96
CA ASN A 286 2.60 -12.37 10.78
C ASN A 286 2.60 -10.84 10.61
N ALA A 287 3.46 -10.11 11.34
CA ALA A 287 3.55 -8.64 11.30
C ALA A 287 2.23 -7.92 11.65
N LYS A 288 1.40 -8.52 12.52
CA LYS A 288 0.14 -7.94 12.99
C LYS A 288 0.26 -7.21 14.32
N ASN A 289 1.13 -7.69 15.22
CA ASN A 289 1.30 -7.10 16.55
C ASN A 289 2.78 -6.96 16.93
N HIS A 290 3.37 -5.81 16.65
CA HIS A 290 4.81 -5.59 16.79
C HIS A 290 5.37 -5.80 18.21
N GLU A 291 4.63 -5.44 19.26
CA GLU A 291 5.15 -5.57 20.64
C GLU A 291 5.24 -7.04 21.09
N GLN A 292 4.15 -7.80 20.90
CA GLN A 292 4.12 -9.23 21.23
C GLN A 292 5.07 -10.04 20.33
N GLU A 293 5.13 -9.70 19.04
CA GLU A 293 6.05 -10.36 18.10
C GLU A 293 7.52 -10.10 18.46
N GLY A 294 7.82 -8.90 18.98
CA GLY A 294 9.14 -8.54 19.49
C GLY A 294 9.61 -9.42 20.66
N GLU A 295 8.69 -9.80 21.55
CA GLU A 295 9.02 -10.72 22.65
C GLU A 295 9.28 -12.14 22.15
N ILE A 296 8.47 -12.62 21.18
CA ILE A 296 8.62 -13.95 20.61
C ILE A 296 9.92 -14.08 19.83
N ILE A 297 10.25 -13.11 18.96
CA ILE A 297 11.48 -13.14 18.16
C ILE A 297 12.72 -13.05 19.05
N ALA A 298 12.68 -12.30 20.16
CA ALA A 298 13.77 -12.25 21.14
C ALA A 298 14.03 -13.61 21.81
N GLN A 299 13.05 -14.52 21.80
CA GLN A 299 13.17 -15.90 22.31
C GLN A 299 13.45 -16.93 21.20
N ALA A 300 13.52 -16.53 19.93
CA ALA A 300 13.74 -17.47 18.81
C ALA A 300 15.09 -18.20 18.88
N GLY A 301 16.06 -17.68 19.64
CA GLY A 301 17.37 -18.30 19.85
C GLY A 301 17.41 -19.36 20.95
N VAL A 302 16.30 -19.66 21.64
CA VAL A 302 16.24 -20.68 22.70
C VAL A 302 16.42 -22.09 22.10
N LYS A 303 17.12 -22.98 22.81
CA LYS A 303 17.35 -24.37 22.40
C LYS A 303 16.04 -25.06 21.97
N GLY A 304 16.03 -25.63 20.76
CA GLY A 304 14.89 -26.31 20.17
C GLY A 304 13.76 -25.38 19.69
N GLY A 305 13.92 -24.07 19.79
CA GLY A 305 12.95 -23.09 19.29
C GLY A 305 12.78 -23.18 17.77
N VAL A 306 11.55 -23.10 17.29
CA VAL A 306 11.23 -22.98 15.87
C VAL A 306 10.32 -21.77 15.71
N THR A 307 10.75 -20.79 14.92
CA THR A 307 10.01 -19.57 14.69
C THR A 307 9.83 -19.37 13.19
N ILE A 308 8.59 -19.19 12.74
CA ILE A 308 8.26 -18.82 11.37
C ILE A 308 7.99 -17.31 11.35
N ALA A 309 8.66 -16.58 10.47
CA ALA A 309 8.50 -15.14 10.33
C ALA A 309 8.28 -14.76 8.87
N THR A 310 7.37 -13.82 8.63
CA THR A 310 7.37 -13.09 7.35
C THR A 310 8.52 -12.09 7.31
N ASN A 311 8.93 -11.65 6.12
CA ASN A 311 10.00 -10.66 5.93
C ASN A 311 9.90 -9.41 6.84
N MET A 312 8.69 -8.94 7.15
CA MET A 312 8.50 -7.73 7.97
C MET A 312 8.43 -8.02 9.48
N ALA A 313 8.26 -9.27 9.89
CA ALA A 313 8.00 -9.62 11.27
C ALA A 313 9.29 -9.73 12.09
N GLY A 314 9.29 -9.16 13.31
CA GLY A 314 10.43 -9.23 14.23
C GLY A 314 11.63 -8.34 13.85
N ARG A 315 11.47 -7.44 12.87
CA ARG A 315 12.53 -6.51 12.49
C ARG A 315 12.92 -5.58 13.64
N GLY A 316 14.22 -5.30 13.76
CA GLY A 316 14.77 -4.42 14.80
C GLY A 316 14.97 -5.10 16.16
N VAL A 317 14.67 -6.40 16.27
CA VAL A 317 14.91 -7.18 17.49
C VAL A 317 16.02 -8.21 17.24
N ASP A 318 17.05 -8.18 18.08
CA ASP A 318 18.19 -9.09 17.99
C ASP A 318 17.83 -10.48 18.55
N ILE A 319 18.22 -11.53 17.83
CA ILE A 319 18.01 -12.93 18.24
C ILE A 319 19.24 -13.41 18.99
N LYS A 320 19.23 -13.26 20.31
CA LYS A 320 20.29 -13.75 21.17
C LYS A 320 20.24 -15.27 21.28
N LEU A 321 21.39 -15.92 21.10
CA LEU A 321 21.51 -17.37 21.30
C LEU A 321 21.16 -17.73 22.76
N GLY A 322 20.29 -18.70 22.96
CA GLY A 322 19.75 -19.07 24.27
C GLY A 322 18.54 -18.25 24.72
N GLY A 323 18.12 -17.21 23.98
CA GLY A 323 16.99 -16.33 24.31
C GLY A 323 17.37 -14.97 24.91
N LYS A 324 16.37 -14.13 25.19
CA LYS A 324 16.55 -12.72 25.63
C LYS A 324 17.36 -12.59 26.92
N GLU A 325 17.16 -13.50 27.86
CA GLU A 325 17.77 -13.54 29.20
C GLU A 325 18.73 -14.73 29.37
N ALA A 326 19.33 -15.20 28.28
CA ALA A 326 20.19 -16.37 28.29
C ALA A 326 21.39 -16.23 29.25
N THR A 327 21.65 -17.27 30.04
CA THR A 327 22.92 -17.37 30.78
C THR A 327 24.08 -17.70 29.84
N PRO A 328 25.34 -17.44 30.23
CA PRO A 328 26.51 -17.84 29.44
C PRO A 328 26.53 -19.33 29.07
N GLU A 329 26.03 -20.20 29.95
CA GLU A 329 25.93 -21.64 29.74
C GLU A 329 24.93 -21.98 28.65
N GLN A 330 23.73 -21.37 28.67
CA GLN A 330 22.69 -21.56 27.64
C GLN A 330 23.16 -21.04 26.28
N MET A 331 23.82 -19.87 26.27
CA MET A 331 24.47 -19.34 25.07
C MET A 331 25.49 -20.32 24.50
N GLN A 332 26.34 -20.89 25.35
CA GLN A 332 27.39 -21.82 24.93
C GLN A 332 26.81 -23.16 24.44
N GLU A 333 25.74 -23.64 25.07
CA GLU A 333 25.01 -24.82 24.63
C GLU A 333 24.49 -24.66 23.20
N VAL A 334 23.78 -23.56 22.90
CA VAL A 334 23.28 -23.27 21.56
C VAL A 334 24.41 -23.09 20.55
N ARG A 335 25.53 -22.46 20.95
CA ARG A 335 26.73 -22.35 20.10
C ARG A 335 27.32 -23.72 19.74
N ASN A 336 27.37 -24.64 20.70
CA ASN A 336 27.88 -26.00 20.47
C ASN A 336 26.98 -26.79 19.50
N LEU A 337 25.68 -26.45 19.45
CA LEU A 337 24.72 -26.98 18.47
C LEU A 337 24.83 -26.33 17.08
N GLY A 338 25.70 -25.34 16.90
CA GLY A 338 25.92 -24.64 15.63
C GLY A 338 25.26 -23.26 15.54
N GLY A 339 24.69 -22.74 16.63
CA GLY A 339 24.02 -21.43 16.66
C GLY A 339 22.61 -21.46 16.06
N LEU A 340 22.09 -20.28 15.70
CA LEU A 340 20.80 -20.15 15.02
C LEU A 340 20.88 -20.66 13.58
N PHE A 341 19.97 -21.56 13.20
CA PHE A 341 19.80 -21.97 11.82
C PHE A 341 18.76 -21.08 11.14
N VAL A 342 19.13 -20.37 10.08
CA VAL A 342 18.21 -19.53 9.30
C VAL A 342 17.85 -20.27 8.00
N LEU A 343 16.56 -20.36 7.70
CA LEU A 343 16.02 -21.03 6.52
C LEU A 343 15.08 -20.09 5.77
N GLY A 344 15.41 -19.74 4.53
CA GLY A 344 14.48 -19.06 3.62
C GLY A 344 13.64 -20.07 2.84
N THR A 345 12.32 -19.85 2.74
CA THR A 345 11.41 -20.74 2.00
C THR A 345 11.27 -20.37 0.53
N GLU A 346 11.56 -19.12 0.19
CA GLU A 346 11.60 -18.56 -1.17
C GLU A 346 12.67 -17.46 -1.25
N ARG A 347 13.05 -17.10 -2.48
CA ARG A 347 13.83 -15.89 -2.77
C ARG A 347 12.92 -14.66 -2.72
N HIS A 348 13.41 -13.56 -2.17
CA HIS A 348 12.72 -12.27 -2.20
C HIS A 348 12.95 -11.52 -3.52
N GLU A 349 12.22 -10.41 -3.72
CA GLU A 349 12.36 -9.56 -4.90
C GLU A 349 13.79 -9.02 -5.09
N ALA A 350 14.54 -8.89 -4.00
CA ALA A 350 15.91 -8.42 -4.02
C ALA A 350 16.81 -9.30 -3.15
N ARG A 351 18.01 -9.60 -3.67
CA ARG A 351 19.06 -10.30 -2.92
C ARG A 351 19.45 -9.59 -1.61
N ARG A 352 19.22 -8.28 -1.55
CA ARG A 352 19.41 -7.49 -0.33
C ARG A 352 18.56 -8.04 0.82
N ILE A 353 17.28 -8.32 0.54
CA ILE A 353 16.32 -8.85 1.51
C ILE A 353 16.70 -10.29 1.88
N ASP A 354 17.17 -11.11 0.93
CA ASP A 354 17.68 -12.46 1.25
C ASP A 354 18.89 -12.45 2.20
N ASN A 355 19.67 -11.37 2.22
CA ASN A 355 20.85 -11.24 3.07
C ASN A 355 20.53 -10.71 4.48
N GLN A 356 19.39 -10.02 4.63
CA GLN A 356 18.85 -9.58 5.92
C GLN A 356 18.37 -10.79 6.71
#